data_AF-A0A653M072-F1
#
_entry.id   AF-A0A653M072-F1
#
_cell.length_a   1.000
_cell.length_b   1.000
_cell.length_c   1.000
_cell.angle_alpha   90.00
_cell.angle_beta   90.00
_cell.angle_gamma   90.00
#
_symmetry.space_group_name_H-M   'P 1'
#
loop_
_entity.id
_entity.type
_entity.pdbx_description
1 polymer ?
#
loop_
_entity_poly.entity_id
_entity_poly.type
_entity_poly.pdbx_seq_one_letter_code
_entity_poly.pdbx_strand_id
1 'polypeptide(L)'
;MFSQSLAAGLLALLCIPSSANPLVRQRADPHVTLHADGWYYFTATVPEYDRIELRRARSLDALGAAQAKVAWRKHASGEMGAHIWAPELHRIDGKWYLYFSAGRADRVWEIRLYVLENASDNPLEGEWVEKGQLRTGWESFALDPTTFVHRGQRYLAWTQRGLDGGKATNIYLARMDGPLAIRQPAVLLTRPEYAWEKIGHEVNEAPAVLVKSGRVLLTYSASATDANYALGMLSAPEDADLLDPRAWTKSPVPVLRSSAATGQYGPGHNSFTTSPDGKTDILVYHARNYRDIVGEPLRDPNRHTRAQPIRWRADGMPDFGEPVADP
;
A
#
# COMPACT_ATOMS: atom_id res chain seq x y z
N MET A 1 -59.48 5.39 2.16
CA MET A 1 -58.54 6.08 1.27
C MET A 1 -57.28 6.38 2.04
N PHE A 2 -56.19 5.76 1.60
CA PHE A 2 -54.76 6.00 1.90
C PHE A 2 -54.34 6.48 3.30
N SER A 3 -53.92 5.52 4.13
CA SER A 3 -52.92 5.75 5.18
C SER A 3 -51.54 5.69 4.53
N GLN A 4 -50.83 6.82 4.48
CA GLN A 4 -49.42 6.87 4.10
C GLN A 4 -48.56 6.51 5.32
N SER A 5 -47.95 5.33 5.29
CA SER A 5 -46.85 5.00 6.20
C SER A 5 -45.54 5.46 5.53
N LEU A 6 -44.95 6.54 6.04
CA LEU A 6 -43.56 6.88 5.74
C LEU A 6 -42.67 5.88 6.48
N ALA A 7 -42.17 4.89 5.76
CA ALA A 7 -41.01 4.12 6.18
C ALA A 7 -39.78 5.03 6.02
N ALA A 8 -39.36 5.66 7.13
CA ALA A 8 -38.04 6.25 7.22
C ALA A 8 -37.01 5.11 7.19
N GLY A 9 -36.41 4.89 6.01
CA GLY A 9 -35.29 3.97 5.84
C GLY A 9 -34.11 4.44 6.66
N LEU A 10 -33.77 3.68 7.70
CA LEU A 10 -32.50 3.82 8.42
C LEU A 10 -31.38 3.47 7.41
N LEU A 11 -30.66 4.47 6.89
CA LEU A 11 -29.37 4.22 6.26
C LEU A 11 -28.43 3.73 7.38
N ALA A 12 -28.21 2.42 7.43
CA ALA A 12 -27.12 1.87 8.21
C ALA A 12 -25.82 2.46 7.65
N LEU A 13 -25.12 3.27 8.46
CA LEU A 13 -23.71 3.54 8.20
C LEU A 13 -23.01 2.17 8.22
N LEU A 14 -22.63 1.68 7.04
CA LEU A 14 -21.71 0.56 6.89
C LEU A 14 -20.28 1.04 7.25
N CYS A 15 -20.11 1.50 8.49
CA CYS A 15 -18.80 1.52 9.12
C CYS A 15 -18.34 0.07 9.20
N ILE A 16 -17.08 -0.21 8.79
CA ILE A 16 -16.45 -1.51 9.07
C ILE A 16 -16.57 -1.71 10.59
N PRO A 17 -17.35 -2.69 11.07
CA PRO A 17 -17.41 -2.92 12.50
C PRO A 17 -16.03 -3.41 12.94
N SER A 18 -15.56 -2.95 14.11
CA SER A 18 -14.28 -3.41 14.69
C SER A 18 -14.19 -4.94 14.73
N SER A 19 -15.34 -5.62 14.77
CA SER A 19 -15.50 -7.08 14.72
C SER A 19 -14.94 -7.78 13.47
N ALA A 20 -14.59 -7.04 12.41
CA ALA A 20 -14.07 -7.60 11.17
C ALA A 20 -12.53 -7.65 11.11
N ASN A 21 -11.82 -7.10 12.09
CA ASN A 21 -10.35 -7.17 12.13
C ASN A 21 -9.86 -8.47 12.82
N PRO A 22 -8.71 -9.03 12.40
CA PRO A 22 -8.02 -8.72 11.14
C PRO A 22 -8.84 -9.14 9.92
N LEU A 23 -8.83 -8.28 8.90
CA LEU A 23 -9.57 -8.44 7.64
C LEU A 23 -9.15 -9.71 6.89
N VAL A 24 -7.84 -9.92 6.79
CA VAL A 24 -7.24 -11.10 6.16
C VAL A 24 -6.00 -11.51 6.96
N ARG A 25 -6.00 -12.74 7.47
CA ARG A 25 -4.87 -13.26 8.26
C ARG A 25 -3.68 -13.59 7.35
N GLN A 26 -2.46 -13.35 7.85
CA GLN A 26 -1.20 -13.76 7.22
C GLN A 26 -1.07 -13.17 5.80
N ARG A 27 -1.38 -11.89 5.71
CA ARG A 27 -1.27 -11.08 4.51
C ARG A 27 -0.66 -9.75 4.91
N ALA A 28 0.58 -9.56 4.49
CA ALA A 28 1.31 -8.32 4.64
C ALA A 28 1.09 -7.44 3.41
N ASP A 29 1.50 -6.18 3.52
CA ASP A 29 1.54 -5.23 2.41
C ASP A 29 0.21 -5.17 1.62
N PRO A 30 -0.92 -4.94 2.31
CA PRO A 30 -2.24 -5.05 1.69
C PRO A 30 -2.51 -3.89 0.75
N HIS A 31 -2.91 -4.23 -0.48
CA HIS A 31 -3.48 -3.27 -1.42
C HIS A 31 -4.93 -3.61 -1.71
N VAL A 32 -5.84 -2.68 -1.36
CA VAL A 32 -7.27 -2.78 -1.66
C VAL A 32 -7.71 -1.63 -2.54
N THR A 33 -8.41 -1.92 -3.62
CA THR A 33 -9.07 -0.92 -4.48
C THR A 33 -10.54 -1.26 -4.64
N LEU A 34 -11.41 -0.30 -4.34
CA LEU A 34 -12.80 -0.34 -4.77
C LEU A 34 -12.88 0.06 -6.25
N HIS A 35 -13.33 -0.85 -7.10
CA HIS A 35 -13.50 -0.58 -8.53
C HIS A 35 -14.93 -0.14 -8.85
N ALA A 36 -15.10 0.51 -10.02
CA ALA A 36 -16.38 1.04 -10.49
C ALA A 36 -17.44 -0.04 -10.76
N ASP A 37 -17.03 -1.30 -10.90
CA ASP A 37 -17.94 -2.46 -10.98
C ASP A 37 -18.57 -2.82 -9.62
N GLY A 38 -18.21 -2.11 -8.55
CA GLY A 38 -18.69 -2.27 -7.19
C GLY A 38 -18.03 -3.42 -6.42
N TRP A 39 -16.88 -3.91 -6.86
CA TRP A 39 -16.08 -4.89 -6.12
C TRP A 39 -14.84 -4.24 -5.50
N TYR A 40 -14.53 -4.66 -4.27
CA TYR A 40 -13.18 -4.51 -3.74
C TYR A 40 -12.32 -5.60 -4.31
N TYR A 41 -11.20 -5.22 -4.93
CA TYR A 41 -10.13 -6.12 -5.31
C TYR A 41 -9.02 -6.02 -4.27
N PHE A 42 -8.51 -7.17 -3.83
CA PHE A 42 -7.47 -7.28 -2.83
C PHE A 42 -6.31 -8.11 -3.36
N THR A 43 -5.10 -7.60 -3.11
CA THR A 43 -3.85 -8.31 -3.24
C THR A 43 -2.95 -7.97 -2.06
N ALA A 44 -1.96 -8.82 -1.79
CA ALA A 44 -1.08 -8.70 -0.65
C ALA A 44 0.14 -9.60 -0.84
N THR A 45 1.17 -9.34 -0.06
CA THR A 45 2.28 -10.26 0.10
C THR A 45 1.83 -11.52 0.86
N VAL A 46 2.04 -12.69 0.25
CA VAL A 46 1.83 -13.98 0.89
C VAL A 46 3.06 -14.41 1.69
N PRO A 47 2.93 -15.20 2.76
CA PRO A 47 4.06 -15.57 3.62
C PRO A 47 5.20 -16.32 2.90
N GLU A 48 4.88 -17.07 1.84
CA GLU A 48 5.88 -17.82 1.08
C GLU A 48 6.70 -16.96 0.11
N TYR A 49 6.28 -15.70 -0.13
CA TYR A 49 6.89 -14.76 -1.08
C TYR A 49 7.12 -15.36 -2.48
N ASP A 50 6.18 -16.19 -2.97
CA ASP A 50 6.36 -17.02 -4.17
C ASP A 50 5.37 -16.74 -5.32
N ARG A 51 4.36 -15.90 -5.09
CA ARG A 51 3.27 -15.67 -6.02
C ARG A 51 2.56 -14.34 -5.72
N ILE A 52 1.78 -13.90 -6.70
CA ILE A 52 0.78 -12.85 -6.52
C ILE A 52 -0.60 -13.51 -6.51
N GLU A 53 -1.38 -13.24 -5.47
CA GLU A 53 -2.78 -13.67 -5.40
C GLU A 53 -3.73 -12.48 -5.47
N LEU A 54 -4.90 -12.71 -6.07
CA LEU A 54 -6.00 -11.78 -6.16
C LEU A 54 -7.26 -12.42 -5.56
N ARG A 55 -8.06 -11.62 -4.88
CA ARG A 55 -9.44 -11.95 -4.52
C ARG A 55 -10.32 -10.72 -4.67
N ARG A 56 -11.64 -10.91 -4.69
CA ARG A 56 -12.58 -9.80 -4.65
C ARG A 56 -13.78 -10.08 -3.77
N ALA A 57 -14.36 -9.04 -3.19
CA ALA A 57 -15.59 -9.11 -2.42
C ALA A 57 -16.43 -7.83 -2.60
N ARG A 58 -17.73 -7.90 -2.33
CA ARG A 58 -18.64 -6.73 -2.38
C ARG A 58 -18.53 -5.82 -1.15
N SER A 59 -17.92 -6.32 -0.08
CA SER A 59 -17.65 -5.59 1.15
C SER A 59 -16.24 -5.95 1.66
N LEU A 60 -15.63 -5.05 2.43
CA LEU A 60 -14.28 -5.26 2.93
C LEU A 60 -14.21 -6.46 3.87
N ASP A 61 -15.16 -6.60 4.80
CA ASP A 61 -15.24 -7.68 5.79
C ASP A 61 -15.37 -9.08 5.15
N ALA A 62 -15.87 -9.17 3.92
CA ALA A 62 -15.95 -10.42 3.17
C ALA A 62 -14.63 -10.82 2.47
N LEU A 63 -13.60 -9.96 2.43
CA LEU A 63 -12.32 -10.27 1.77
C LEU A 63 -11.58 -11.46 2.41
N GLY A 64 -11.68 -11.61 3.73
CA GLY A 64 -11.07 -12.73 4.46
C GLY A 64 -11.60 -14.09 4.02
N ALA A 65 -12.91 -14.16 3.71
CA ALA A 65 -13.59 -15.38 3.27
C ALA A 65 -13.60 -15.57 1.75
N ALA A 66 -13.32 -14.52 0.97
CA ALA A 66 -13.28 -14.59 -0.48
C ALA A 66 -12.18 -15.53 -0.99
N GLN A 67 -12.52 -16.34 -2.00
CA GLN A 67 -11.57 -17.26 -2.61
C GLN A 67 -10.42 -16.49 -3.29
N ALA A 68 -9.19 -16.86 -2.95
CA ALA A 68 -8.00 -16.35 -3.61
C ALA A 68 -7.73 -17.12 -4.92
N LYS A 69 -7.38 -16.39 -5.97
CA LYS A 69 -6.84 -16.91 -7.23
C LYS A 69 -5.37 -16.50 -7.34
N VAL A 70 -4.51 -17.44 -7.72
CA VAL A 70 -3.13 -17.12 -8.08
C VAL A 70 -3.13 -16.45 -9.45
N ALA A 71 -2.70 -15.18 -9.49
CA ALA A 71 -2.58 -14.41 -10.72
C ALA A 71 -1.27 -14.73 -11.45
N TRP A 72 -0.19 -14.92 -10.70
CA TRP A 72 1.15 -15.12 -11.23
C TRP A 72 2.06 -15.82 -10.19
N ARG A 73 3.10 -16.53 -10.65
CA ARG A 73 4.06 -17.25 -9.79
C ARG A 73 5.50 -16.89 -10.15
N LYS A 74 6.38 -16.87 -9.15
CA LYS A 74 7.81 -16.63 -9.33
C LYS A 74 8.44 -17.55 -10.36
N HIS A 75 9.46 -17.05 -11.03
CA HIS A 75 10.27 -17.83 -11.96
C HIS A 75 11.13 -18.86 -11.21
N ALA A 76 11.50 -19.94 -11.88
CA ALA A 76 12.41 -20.95 -11.34
C ALA A 76 13.89 -20.47 -11.34
N SER A 77 14.24 -19.54 -12.23
CA SER A 77 15.60 -19.04 -12.42
C SER A 77 15.57 -17.60 -12.95
N GLY A 78 16.64 -16.84 -12.75
CA GLY A 78 16.74 -15.47 -13.28
C GLY A 78 16.00 -14.43 -12.45
N GLU A 79 15.63 -13.32 -13.09
CA GLU A 79 14.81 -12.27 -12.47
C GLU A 79 13.41 -12.77 -12.09
N MET A 80 12.70 -12.03 -11.24
CA MET A 80 11.35 -12.42 -10.78
C MET A 80 11.29 -13.81 -10.11
N GLY A 81 12.41 -14.30 -9.57
CA GLY A 81 12.58 -15.67 -9.07
C GLY A 81 12.65 -15.81 -7.55
N ALA A 82 12.62 -14.71 -6.80
CA ALA A 82 12.66 -14.70 -5.35
C ALA A 82 11.93 -13.49 -4.77
N HIS A 83 11.49 -13.58 -3.51
CA HIS A 83 10.97 -12.45 -2.73
C HIS A 83 9.89 -11.64 -3.48
N ILE A 84 8.80 -12.32 -3.87
CA ILE A 84 7.67 -11.67 -4.52
C ILE A 84 6.91 -10.87 -3.46
N TRP A 85 7.06 -9.54 -3.52
CA TRP A 85 6.60 -8.62 -2.48
C TRP A 85 5.70 -7.52 -3.02
N ALA A 86 4.79 -7.10 -2.15
CA ALA A 86 3.97 -5.89 -2.23
C ALA A 86 3.33 -5.66 -3.61
N PRO A 87 2.50 -6.59 -4.10
CA PRO A 87 1.74 -6.33 -5.30
C PRO A 87 0.73 -5.21 -5.07
N GLU A 88 0.59 -4.28 -6.02
CA GLU A 88 -0.51 -3.32 -6.09
C GLU A 88 -1.26 -3.46 -7.42
N LEU A 89 -2.59 -3.47 -7.35
CA LEU A 89 -3.48 -3.65 -8.52
C LEU A 89 -4.11 -2.33 -8.94
N HIS A 90 -3.81 -1.88 -10.16
CA HIS A 90 -4.28 -0.61 -10.71
C HIS A 90 -5.02 -0.80 -12.03
N ARG A 91 -6.12 -0.07 -12.26
CA ARG A 91 -6.76 0.01 -13.59
C ARG A 91 -6.28 1.28 -14.29
N ILE A 92 -5.62 1.14 -15.44
CA ILE A 92 -5.01 2.23 -16.20
C ILE A 92 -5.41 2.05 -17.67
N ASP A 93 -6.01 3.07 -18.28
CA ASP A 93 -6.39 3.10 -19.70
C ASP A 93 -7.12 1.83 -20.18
N GLY A 94 -8.06 1.34 -19.36
CA GLY A 94 -8.88 0.16 -19.67
C GLY A 94 -8.17 -1.19 -19.52
N LYS A 95 -7.00 -1.25 -18.87
CA LYS A 95 -6.30 -2.50 -18.54
C LYS A 95 -5.92 -2.55 -17.07
N TRP A 96 -5.75 -3.76 -16.53
CA TRP A 96 -5.24 -3.98 -15.19
C TRP A 96 -3.72 -4.10 -15.21
N TYR A 97 -3.07 -3.49 -14.23
CA TYR A 97 -1.64 -3.58 -14.01
C TYR A 97 -1.37 -4.01 -12.58
N LEU A 98 -0.49 -5.00 -12.41
CA LEU A 98 0.08 -5.37 -11.12
C LEU A 98 1.49 -4.84 -11.05
N TYR A 99 1.74 -3.89 -10.16
CA TYR A 99 3.09 -3.44 -9.82
C TYR A 99 3.57 -4.25 -8.64
N PHE A 100 4.79 -4.80 -8.68
CA PHE A 100 5.31 -5.62 -7.59
C PHE A 100 6.84 -5.56 -7.55
N SER A 101 7.39 -6.11 -6.47
CA SER A 101 8.84 -6.20 -6.27
C SER A 101 9.29 -7.65 -6.30
N ALA A 102 10.45 -7.90 -6.90
CA ALA A 102 11.04 -9.24 -6.89
C ALA A 102 12.56 -9.22 -6.96
N GLY A 103 13.19 -10.19 -6.31
CA GLY A 103 14.59 -10.52 -6.46
C GLY A 103 14.84 -11.53 -7.57
N ARG A 104 16.11 -11.73 -7.89
CA ARG A 104 16.53 -12.84 -8.75
C ARG A 104 16.63 -14.14 -7.95
N ALA A 105 16.37 -15.28 -8.59
CA ALA A 105 16.51 -16.60 -7.98
C ALA A 105 17.95 -16.87 -7.48
N ASP A 106 18.96 -16.41 -8.21
CA ASP A 106 20.38 -16.55 -7.88
C ASP A 106 20.93 -15.42 -7.00
N ARG A 107 20.19 -14.30 -6.89
CA ARG A 107 20.56 -13.11 -6.12
C ARG A 107 19.33 -12.48 -5.47
N VAL A 108 18.84 -13.13 -4.41
CA VAL A 108 17.54 -12.85 -3.80
C VAL A 108 17.39 -11.43 -3.21
N TRP A 109 18.50 -10.73 -2.96
CA TRP A 109 18.51 -9.34 -2.46
C TRP A 109 18.71 -8.30 -3.55
N GLU A 110 18.85 -8.70 -4.81
CA GLU A 110 18.78 -7.79 -5.96
C GLU A 110 17.30 -7.54 -6.33
N ILE A 111 16.56 -6.94 -5.39
CA ILE A 111 15.14 -6.60 -5.56
C ILE A 111 14.99 -5.44 -6.54
N ARG A 112 14.05 -5.57 -7.49
CA ARG A 112 13.66 -4.56 -8.48
C ARG A 112 12.13 -4.49 -8.62
N LEU A 113 11.68 -3.46 -9.31
CA LEU A 113 10.28 -3.21 -9.66
C LEU A 113 9.90 -3.94 -10.95
N TYR A 114 8.75 -4.59 -10.99
CA TYR A 114 8.21 -5.28 -12.17
C TYR A 114 6.73 -4.97 -12.34
N VAL A 115 6.24 -5.14 -13.57
CA VAL A 115 4.83 -4.92 -13.92
C VAL A 115 4.27 -6.10 -14.70
N LEU A 116 3.05 -6.52 -14.32
CA LEU A 116 2.21 -7.42 -15.12
C LEU A 116 1.03 -6.63 -15.70
N GLU A 117 0.55 -7.02 -16.87
CA GLU A 117 -0.62 -6.43 -17.54
C GLU A 117 -1.69 -7.51 -17.77
N ASN A 118 -2.96 -7.18 -17.57
CA ASN A 118 -4.10 -8.02 -17.93
C ASN A 118 -5.20 -7.19 -18.58
N ALA A 119 -5.59 -7.56 -19.80
CA ALA A 119 -6.58 -6.85 -20.61
C ALA A 119 -8.04 -7.27 -20.32
N SER A 120 -8.26 -8.34 -19.56
CA SER A 120 -9.60 -8.76 -19.14
C SER A 120 -10.30 -7.66 -18.33
N ASP A 121 -11.62 -7.59 -18.40
CA ASP A 121 -12.40 -6.70 -17.54
C ASP A 121 -12.35 -7.15 -16.08
N ASN A 122 -12.41 -8.46 -15.85
CA ASN A 122 -12.20 -9.07 -14.53
C ASN A 122 -10.72 -9.49 -14.39
N PRO A 123 -9.93 -8.92 -13.46
CA PRO A 123 -8.51 -9.26 -13.28
C PRO A 123 -8.28 -10.65 -12.68
N LEU A 124 -9.34 -11.29 -12.17
CA LEU A 124 -9.32 -12.71 -11.78
C LEU A 124 -9.56 -13.62 -12.99
N GLU A 125 -9.74 -13.10 -14.19
CA GLU A 125 -9.88 -13.81 -15.46
C GLU A 125 -8.80 -13.32 -16.44
N GLY A 126 -8.69 -13.95 -17.60
CA GLY A 126 -7.66 -13.62 -18.58
C GLY A 126 -6.24 -14.04 -18.19
N GLU A 127 -5.28 -13.57 -18.98
CA GLU A 127 -3.85 -13.87 -18.82
C GLU A 127 -3.09 -12.63 -18.35
N TRP A 128 -2.18 -12.84 -17.39
CA TRP A 128 -1.24 -11.83 -16.91
C TRP A 128 0.04 -11.90 -17.73
N VAL A 129 0.35 -10.83 -18.45
CA VAL A 129 1.52 -10.70 -19.31
C VAL A 129 2.62 -9.90 -18.60
N GLU A 130 3.81 -10.47 -18.51
CA GLU A 130 4.99 -9.78 -17.97
C GLU A 130 5.41 -8.62 -18.87
N LYS A 131 5.55 -7.43 -18.28
CA LYS A 131 6.05 -6.23 -18.98
C LYS A 131 7.51 -5.95 -18.64
N GLY A 132 8.14 -6.82 -17.84
CA GLY A 132 9.53 -6.74 -17.42
C GLY A 132 9.77 -5.74 -16.29
N GLN A 133 11.05 -5.44 -16.07
CA GLN A 133 11.49 -4.51 -15.04
C GLN A 133 11.08 -3.06 -15.38
N LEU A 134 10.47 -2.37 -14.41
CA LEU A 134 10.24 -0.92 -14.50
C LEU A 134 11.54 -0.20 -14.11
N ARG A 135 12.22 0.39 -15.10
CA ARG A 135 13.53 1.03 -14.90
C ARG A 135 13.38 2.44 -14.30
N THR A 136 14.08 2.70 -13.20
CA THR A 136 14.01 3.97 -12.45
C THR A 136 15.15 4.95 -12.75
N GLY A 137 16.05 4.59 -13.66
CA GLY A 137 17.21 5.41 -14.07
C GLY A 137 18.54 5.00 -13.44
N TRP A 138 18.51 4.19 -12.38
CA TRP A 138 19.69 3.54 -11.82
C TRP A 138 19.35 2.18 -11.20
N GLU A 139 20.35 1.32 -11.06
CA GLU A 139 20.19 -0.04 -10.55
C GLU A 139 20.65 -0.13 -9.10
N SER A 140 19.68 -0.28 -8.19
CA SER A 140 19.91 -0.53 -6.76
C SER A 140 18.71 -1.30 -6.19
N PHE A 141 18.73 -1.64 -4.90
CA PHE A 141 17.56 -2.23 -4.24
C PHE A 141 16.37 -1.27 -4.36
N ALA A 142 15.30 -1.72 -5.04
CA ALA A 142 14.10 -0.94 -5.30
C ALA A 142 12.85 -1.81 -5.12
N LEU A 143 11.84 -1.29 -4.44
CA LEU A 143 10.62 -1.98 -4.06
C LEU A 143 9.43 -1.01 -3.89
N ASP A 144 8.28 -1.58 -3.54
CA ASP A 144 7.03 -0.92 -3.18
C ASP A 144 6.60 0.19 -4.16
N PRO A 145 6.44 -0.14 -5.46
CA PRO A 145 5.94 0.79 -6.44
C PRO A 145 4.43 1.06 -6.24
N THR A 146 4.06 2.32 -6.06
CA THR A 146 2.66 2.78 -6.15
C THR A 146 2.49 3.82 -7.26
N THR A 147 1.32 3.85 -7.90
CA THR A 147 0.99 4.86 -8.91
C THR A 147 -0.30 5.59 -8.58
N PHE A 148 -0.33 6.88 -8.92
CA PHE A 148 -1.51 7.72 -8.75
C PHE A 148 -1.57 8.76 -9.87
N VAL A 149 -2.77 9.31 -10.09
CA VAL A 149 -2.99 10.41 -11.04
C VAL A 149 -3.30 11.67 -10.26
N HIS A 150 -2.62 12.76 -10.60
CA HIS A 150 -2.89 14.09 -10.06
C HIS A 150 -2.90 15.11 -11.19
N ARG A 151 -3.99 15.87 -11.31
CA ARG A 151 -4.19 16.90 -12.37
C ARG A 151 -3.89 16.37 -13.79
N GLY A 152 -4.34 15.16 -14.09
CA GLY A 152 -4.17 14.50 -15.39
C GLY A 152 -2.77 13.91 -15.64
N GLN A 153 -1.82 14.09 -14.72
CA GLN A 153 -0.50 13.49 -14.81
C GLN A 153 -0.40 12.26 -13.91
N ARG A 154 0.03 11.13 -14.47
CA ARG A 154 0.36 9.93 -13.69
C ARG A 154 1.75 10.08 -13.06
N TYR A 155 1.89 9.62 -11.83
CA TYR A 155 3.14 9.56 -11.10
C TYR A 155 3.41 8.13 -10.63
N LEU A 156 4.69 7.81 -10.46
CA LEU A 156 5.16 6.66 -9.71
C LEU A 156 5.83 7.18 -8.45
N ALA A 157 5.39 6.72 -7.28
CA ALA A 157 6.16 6.80 -6.05
C ALA A 157 6.68 5.40 -5.72
N TRP A 158 7.94 5.30 -5.28
CA TRP A 158 8.54 4.01 -4.97
C TRP A 158 9.65 4.15 -3.95
N THR A 159 10.09 3.01 -3.44
CA THR A 159 11.19 2.90 -2.51
C THR A 159 12.46 2.47 -3.21
N GLN A 160 13.58 3.17 -2.99
CA GLN A 160 14.85 2.77 -3.58
C GLN A 160 16.05 3.22 -2.74
N ARG A 161 17.18 2.49 -2.83
CA ARG A 161 18.47 2.95 -2.31
C ARG A 161 19.07 4.02 -3.21
N GLY A 162 19.60 5.07 -2.60
CA GLY A 162 20.27 6.17 -3.29
C GLY A 162 21.58 5.77 -3.98
N LEU A 163 22.15 6.72 -4.70
CA LEU A 163 23.45 6.59 -5.38
C LEU A 163 24.66 6.87 -4.45
N ASP A 164 24.41 7.19 -3.19
CA ASP A 164 25.42 7.51 -2.18
C ASP A 164 26.14 6.27 -1.62
N GLY A 165 25.76 5.07 -2.07
CA GLY A 165 26.32 3.81 -1.58
C GLY A 165 25.80 3.39 -0.19
N GLY A 166 24.86 4.15 0.37
CA GLY A 166 24.20 3.83 1.64
C GLY A 166 23.28 2.61 1.54
N LYS A 167 22.92 2.06 2.70
CA LYS A 167 21.93 0.98 2.81
C LYS A 167 20.51 1.49 3.03
N ALA A 168 20.35 2.77 3.36
CA ALA A 168 19.06 3.39 3.60
C ALA A 168 18.17 3.34 2.36
N THR A 169 16.90 3.00 2.57
CA THR A 169 15.87 3.11 1.54
C THR A 169 15.13 4.43 1.70
N ASN A 170 14.85 5.06 0.56
CA ASN A 170 14.23 6.37 0.48
C ASN A 170 12.99 6.31 -0.43
N ILE A 171 12.11 7.30 -0.31
CA ILE A 171 10.98 7.45 -1.24
C ILE A 171 11.33 8.43 -2.36
N TYR A 172 11.10 7.98 -3.59
CA TYR A 172 11.25 8.78 -4.79
C TYR A 172 9.91 8.98 -5.48
N LEU A 173 9.81 10.05 -6.28
CA LEU A 173 8.67 10.37 -7.13
C LEU A 173 9.15 10.70 -8.54
N ALA A 174 8.41 10.26 -9.54
CA ALA A 174 8.61 10.66 -10.93
C ALA A 174 7.27 10.72 -11.65
N ARG A 175 7.20 11.54 -12.71
CA ARG A 175 6.10 11.43 -13.68
C ARG A 175 6.20 10.09 -14.40
N MET A 176 5.08 9.59 -14.91
CA MET A 176 5.06 8.43 -15.79
C MET A 176 4.65 8.80 -17.21
N ASP A 177 5.18 8.06 -18.16
CA ASP A 177 4.69 7.97 -19.54
C ASP A 177 4.00 6.62 -19.71
N GLY A 178 2.66 6.64 -19.65
CA GLY A 178 1.86 5.42 -19.53
C GLY A 178 2.13 4.63 -18.22
N PRO A 179 1.80 3.34 -18.18
CA PRO A 179 1.91 2.53 -16.96
C PRO A 179 3.30 1.88 -16.78
N LEU A 180 4.17 1.89 -17.78
CA LEU A 180 5.36 1.04 -17.82
C LEU A 180 6.70 1.77 -17.72
N ALA A 181 6.68 3.11 -17.77
CA ALA A 181 7.91 3.90 -17.76
C ALA A 181 7.74 5.19 -16.96
N ILE A 182 8.78 5.55 -16.20
CA ILE A 182 8.89 6.88 -15.63
C ILE A 182 9.51 7.85 -16.64
N ARG A 183 9.20 9.13 -16.47
CA ARG A 183 9.89 10.25 -17.10
C ARG A 183 10.88 10.85 -16.11
N GLN A 184 12.16 10.79 -16.47
CA GLN A 184 13.26 11.39 -15.70
C GLN A 184 13.16 12.93 -15.68
N PRO A 185 13.72 13.59 -14.64
CA PRO A 185 14.39 12.99 -13.48
C PRO A 185 13.41 12.47 -12.41
N ALA A 186 13.83 11.44 -11.68
CA ALA A 186 13.27 11.09 -10.38
C ALA A 186 13.67 12.12 -9.31
N VAL A 187 12.78 12.40 -8.36
CA VAL A 187 13.05 13.30 -7.23
C VAL A 187 12.97 12.56 -5.90
N LEU A 188 13.94 12.79 -5.02
CA LEU A 188 13.94 12.27 -3.65
C LEU A 188 12.94 13.08 -2.82
N LEU A 189 11.92 12.42 -2.26
CA LEU A 189 10.92 13.07 -1.40
C LEU A 189 11.27 12.97 0.08
N THR A 190 11.68 11.79 0.54
CA THR A 190 12.06 11.59 1.94
C THR A 190 13.13 10.51 2.08
N ARG A 191 13.99 10.71 3.07
CA ARG A 191 14.94 9.75 3.61
C ARG A 191 14.73 9.60 5.12
N PRO A 192 15.14 8.49 5.72
CA PRO A 192 15.10 8.32 7.18
C PRO A 192 15.96 9.39 7.86
N GLU A 193 15.37 10.21 8.71
CA GLU A 193 16.10 11.29 9.40
C GLU A 193 15.74 11.35 10.89
N TYR A 194 14.47 11.14 11.24
CA TYR A 194 14.02 11.10 12.62
C TYR A 194 14.41 9.80 13.31
N ALA A 195 14.56 9.85 14.64
CA ALA A 195 14.96 8.67 15.42
C ALA A 195 13.99 7.49 15.26
N TRP A 196 12.69 7.76 15.16
CA TRP A 196 11.66 6.73 14.97
C TRP A 196 11.68 6.07 13.60
N GLU A 197 12.42 6.60 12.62
CA GLU A 197 12.56 6.04 11.27
C GLU A 197 13.77 5.10 11.13
N LYS A 198 14.59 5.00 12.19
CA LYS A 198 15.92 4.38 12.16
C LYS A 198 16.09 3.28 13.19
N ILE A 199 15.00 2.74 13.73
CA ILE A 199 15.05 1.67 14.73
C ILE A 199 15.21 0.33 14.01
N GLY A 200 16.33 -0.35 14.26
CA GLY A 200 16.74 -1.57 13.56
C GLY A 200 17.36 -1.29 12.19
N HIS A 201 16.67 -0.54 11.33
CA HIS A 201 17.14 -0.16 10.00
C HIS A 201 16.77 1.28 9.66
N GLU A 202 17.57 1.94 8.82
CA GLU A 202 17.25 3.25 8.23
C GLU A 202 16.32 3.02 7.02
N VAL A 203 15.00 3.08 7.24
CA VAL A 203 14.00 2.72 6.23
C VAL A 203 12.97 3.82 6.08
N ASN A 204 12.73 4.24 4.83
CA ASN A 204 11.49 4.84 4.39
C ASN A 204 11.01 3.99 3.20
N GLU A 205 9.94 3.24 3.38
CA GLU A 205 9.40 2.31 2.38
C GLU A 205 7.88 2.40 2.21
N ALA A 206 7.30 1.61 1.31
CA ALA A 206 5.86 1.49 1.14
C ALA A 206 5.09 2.81 1.02
N PRO A 207 5.37 3.65 0.00
CA PRO A 207 4.63 4.88 -0.21
C PRO A 207 3.18 4.58 -0.60
N ALA A 208 2.23 5.33 -0.04
CA ALA A 208 0.82 5.29 -0.44
C ALA A 208 0.25 6.70 -0.51
N VAL A 209 -0.57 6.99 -1.52
CA VAL A 209 -1.02 8.36 -1.81
C VAL A 209 -2.52 8.51 -1.66
N LEU A 210 -2.94 9.60 -1.01
CA LEU A 210 -4.32 10.04 -0.87
C LEU A 210 -4.41 11.53 -1.22
N VAL A 211 -5.26 11.86 -2.20
CA VAL A 211 -5.53 13.26 -2.57
C VAL A 211 -6.88 13.66 -1.98
N LYS A 212 -6.86 14.60 -1.03
CA LYS A 212 -8.06 15.04 -0.30
C LYS A 212 -7.84 16.42 0.30
N SER A 213 -8.92 17.17 0.49
CA SER A 213 -8.92 18.40 1.28
C SER A 213 -7.88 19.45 0.80
N GLY A 214 -7.71 19.57 -0.51
CA GLY A 214 -6.74 20.52 -1.09
C GLY A 214 -5.28 20.07 -1.01
N ARG A 215 -5.01 18.78 -0.72
CA ARG A 215 -3.67 18.27 -0.45
C ARG A 215 -3.41 16.94 -1.16
N VAL A 216 -2.14 16.71 -1.47
CA VAL A 216 -1.59 15.39 -1.76
C VAL A 216 -0.89 14.89 -0.50
N LEU A 217 -1.37 13.79 0.04
CA LEU A 217 -0.85 13.14 1.23
C LEU A 217 -0.12 11.87 0.79
N LEU A 218 1.15 11.72 1.16
CA LEU A 218 1.93 10.52 0.91
C LEU A 218 2.33 9.92 2.26
N THR A 219 1.69 8.83 2.66
CA THR A 219 2.18 8.04 3.79
C THR A 219 3.29 7.12 3.32
N TYR A 220 4.19 6.77 4.25
CA TYR A 220 5.25 5.79 4.04
C TYR A 220 5.50 5.08 5.36
N SER A 221 6.13 3.91 5.32
CA SER A 221 6.51 3.17 6.52
C SER A 221 7.98 3.35 6.84
N ALA A 222 8.36 3.21 8.10
CA ALA A 222 9.75 3.38 8.53
C ALA A 222 10.16 2.40 9.64
N SER A 223 11.48 2.33 9.90
CA SER A 223 12.12 1.36 10.81
C SER A 223 11.97 -0.11 10.36
N ALA A 224 12.51 -1.04 11.16
CA ALA A 224 12.38 -2.48 10.91
C ALA A 224 10.92 -2.95 10.96
N THR A 225 10.61 -4.04 10.26
CA THR A 225 9.27 -4.66 10.18
C THR A 225 8.88 -5.45 11.45
N ASP A 226 9.30 -4.95 12.62
CA ASP A 226 8.95 -5.44 13.96
C ASP A 226 7.98 -4.47 14.65
N ALA A 227 7.88 -4.47 15.99
CA ALA A 227 7.02 -3.55 16.72
C ALA A 227 7.38 -2.05 16.58
N ASN A 228 8.52 -1.72 15.99
CA ASN A 228 8.94 -0.34 15.72
C ASN A 228 8.42 0.19 14.38
N TYR A 229 7.89 -0.69 13.52
CA TYR A 229 7.31 -0.29 12.24
C TYR A 229 6.16 0.70 12.45
N ALA A 230 6.19 1.81 11.72
CA ALA A 230 5.24 2.91 11.89
C ALA A 230 5.06 3.68 10.58
N LEU A 231 3.92 4.37 10.45
CA LEU A 231 3.65 5.24 9.32
C LEU A 231 4.15 6.67 9.59
N GLY A 232 4.94 7.19 8.68
CA GLY A 232 5.16 8.62 8.48
C GLY A 232 4.23 9.20 7.42
N MET A 233 4.30 10.52 7.23
CA MET A 233 3.53 11.21 6.20
C MET A 233 4.27 12.43 5.67
N LEU A 234 4.21 12.63 4.36
CA LEU A 234 4.47 13.87 3.66
C LEU A 234 3.14 14.50 3.22
N SER A 235 3.07 15.83 3.23
CA SER A 235 1.92 16.57 2.69
C SER A 235 2.38 17.69 1.78
N ALA A 236 1.75 17.83 0.61
CA ALA A 236 1.91 18.97 -0.29
C ALA A 236 0.54 19.61 -0.60
N PRO A 237 0.47 20.93 -0.85
CA PRO A 237 -0.70 21.54 -1.47
C PRO A 237 -1.00 20.89 -2.82
N GLU A 238 -2.28 20.71 -3.16
CA GLU A 238 -2.66 20.07 -4.42
C GLU A 238 -2.29 20.87 -5.68
N ASP A 239 -2.11 22.18 -5.55
CA ASP A 239 -1.74 23.07 -6.65
C ASP A 239 -0.21 23.20 -6.82
N ALA A 240 0.58 22.67 -5.88
CA ALA A 240 2.04 22.73 -5.90
C ALA A 240 2.67 21.85 -6.99
N ASP A 241 3.93 22.15 -7.33
CA ASP A 241 4.75 21.24 -8.13
C ASP A 241 5.21 20.06 -7.27
N LEU A 242 4.58 18.90 -7.46
CA LEU A 242 4.92 17.69 -6.71
C LEU A 242 6.36 17.22 -6.93
N LEU A 243 7.02 17.64 -8.02
CA LEU A 243 8.42 17.33 -8.28
C LEU A 243 9.40 18.30 -7.59
N ASP A 244 8.95 19.35 -6.91
CA ASP A 244 9.79 20.15 -6.03
C ASP A 244 9.76 19.55 -4.61
N PRO A 245 10.86 18.97 -4.10
CA PRO A 245 10.88 18.41 -2.74
C PRO A 245 10.51 19.44 -1.66
N ARG A 246 10.70 20.74 -1.92
CA ARG A 246 10.35 21.82 -0.97
C ARG A 246 8.84 22.06 -0.86
N ALA A 247 8.04 21.52 -1.80
CA ALA A 247 6.59 21.56 -1.71
C ALA A 247 6.04 20.59 -0.65
N TRP A 248 6.85 19.64 -0.19
CA TRP A 248 6.45 18.60 0.74
C TRP A 248 6.88 18.93 2.17
N THR A 249 5.93 18.86 3.10
CA THR A 249 6.18 18.94 4.54
C THR A 249 6.14 17.54 5.12
N LYS A 250 7.23 17.12 5.77
CA LYS A 250 7.31 15.84 6.48
C LYS A 250 6.82 15.96 7.92
N SER A 251 5.99 15.02 8.36
CA SER A 251 5.59 14.93 9.76
C SER A 251 6.79 14.54 10.63
N PRO A 252 7.10 15.28 11.71
CA PRO A 252 8.22 14.96 12.60
C PRO A 252 7.95 13.74 13.50
N VAL A 253 6.69 13.29 13.56
CA VAL A 253 6.22 12.16 14.37
C VAL A 253 5.47 11.16 13.50
N PRO A 254 5.43 9.87 13.87
CA PRO A 254 4.61 8.89 13.16
C PRO A 254 3.12 9.24 13.28
N VAL A 255 2.40 9.10 12.18
CA VAL A 255 0.95 9.33 12.05
C VAL A 255 0.14 8.07 12.38
N LEU A 256 0.77 6.89 12.38
CA LEU A 256 0.25 5.64 12.94
C LEU A 256 1.42 4.84 13.51
N ARG A 257 1.25 4.24 14.69
CA ARG A 257 2.30 3.45 15.36
C ARG A 257 1.67 2.37 16.25
N SER A 258 2.51 1.49 16.77
CA SER A 258 2.13 0.47 17.75
C SER A 258 1.33 1.05 18.92
N SER A 259 0.28 0.34 19.34
CA SER A 259 -0.50 0.61 20.54
C SER A 259 -0.54 -0.63 21.43
N ALA A 260 0.14 -0.56 22.57
CA ALA A 260 0.06 -1.60 23.58
C ALA A 260 -1.34 -1.69 24.21
N ALA A 261 -2.10 -0.59 24.21
CA ALA A 261 -3.45 -0.56 24.74
C ALA A 261 -4.42 -1.40 23.88
N THR A 262 -4.21 -1.47 22.57
CA THR A 262 -5.01 -2.28 21.65
C THR A 262 -4.34 -3.60 21.26
N GLY A 263 -3.13 -3.87 21.76
CA GLY A 263 -2.35 -5.06 21.45
C GLY A 263 -1.86 -5.13 20.01
N GLN A 264 -1.69 -3.99 19.35
CA GLN A 264 -1.34 -3.92 17.93
C GLN A 264 0.06 -3.34 17.74
N TYR A 265 0.91 -4.08 17.02
CA TYR A 265 2.34 -3.78 16.92
C TYR A 265 2.80 -3.75 15.46
N GLY A 266 3.66 -2.78 15.17
CA GLY A 266 4.26 -2.58 13.87
C GLY A 266 3.26 -2.27 12.74
N PRO A 267 2.29 -1.34 12.91
CA PRO A 267 1.35 -1.05 11.83
C PRO A 267 2.05 -0.33 10.68
N GLY A 268 1.92 -0.84 9.46
CA GLY A 268 2.53 -0.20 8.29
C GLY A 268 2.15 -0.82 6.95
N HIS A 269 2.93 -0.46 5.93
CA HIS A 269 2.73 -0.73 4.51
C HIS A 269 1.26 -0.57 4.14
N ASN A 270 0.75 0.65 4.26
CA ASN A 270 -0.67 0.91 4.11
C ASN A 270 -1.06 1.11 2.64
N SER A 271 -2.34 0.95 2.34
CA SER A 271 -2.99 1.51 1.18
C SER A 271 -4.22 2.31 1.61
N PHE A 272 -4.86 2.99 0.66
CA PHE A 272 -6.12 3.70 0.89
C PHE A 272 -7.22 3.14 -0.01
N THR A 273 -8.43 3.05 0.52
CA THR A 273 -9.65 2.78 -0.25
C THR A 273 -10.79 3.63 0.29
N THR A 274 -12.01 3.44 -0.21
CA THR A 274 -13.20 4.15 0.28
C THR A 274 -14.37 3.18 0.47
N SER A 275 -15.38 3.59 1.24
CA SER A 275 -16.65 2.87 1.37
C SER A 275 -17.44 2.86 0.06
N PRO A 276 -18.41 1.94 -0.13
CA PRO A 276 -19.16 1.85 -1.40
C PRO A 276 -19.95 3.11 -1.75
N ASP A 277 -20.33 3.91 -0.75
CA ASP A 277 -21.01 5.20 -0.92
C ASP A 277 -20.06 6.38 -1.17
N GLY A 278 -18.74 6.15 -1.16
CA GLY A 278 -17.70 7.16 -1.36
C GLY A 278 -17.55 8.18 -0.22
N LYS A 279 -18.22 7.96 0.92
CA LYS A 279 -18.26 8.94 2.02
C LYS A 279 -17.16 8.75 3.06
N THR A 280 -16.61 7.56 3.18
CA THR A 280 -15.63 7.21 4.20
C THR A 280 -14.34 6.79 3.52
N ASP A 281 -13.26 7.53 3.74
CA ASP A 281 -11.91 7.09 3.38
C ASP A 281 -11.45 6.04 4.40
N ILE A 282 -10.79 4.99 3.93
CA ILE A 282 -10.45 3.81 4.73
C ILE A 282 -8.95 3.56 4.61
N LEU A 283 -8.29 3.49 5.76
CA LEU A 283 -6.90 3.07 5.87
C LEU A 283 -6.87 1.54 5.91
N VAL A 284 -6.12 0.92 4.99
CA VAL A 284 -5.83 -0.51 4.99
C VAL A 284 -4.35 -0.68 5.29
N TYR A 285 -3.98 -1.55 6.22
CA TYR A 285 -2.59 -1.69 6.67
C TYR A 285 -2.36 -3.10 7.24
N HIS A 286 -1.12 -3.50 7.46
CA HIS A 286 -0.84 -4.72 8.24
C HIS A 286 -0.35 -4.38 9.64
N ALA A 287 -0.59 -5.27 10.61
CA ALA A 287 0.06 -5.24 11.92
C ALA A 287 0.18 -6.66 12.50
N ARG A 288 0.95 -6.82 13.57
CA ARG A 288 0.98 -8.03 14.42
C ARG A 288 0.20 -7.78 15.71
N ASN A 289 -0.32 -8.86 16.30
CA ASN A 289 -1.02 -8.82 17.58
C ASN A 289 -0.13 -9.19 18.80
N TYR A 290 1.19 -9.20 18.60
CA TYR A 290 2.18 -9.39 19.65
C TYR A 290 3.44 -8.56 19.33
N ARG A 291 4.18 -8.16 20.37
CA ARG A 291 5.29 -7.22 20.26
C ARG A 291 6.59 -7.87 19.79
N ASP A 292 7.00 -8.92 20.50
CA ASP A 292 8.33 -9.49 20.37
C ASP A 292 8.30 -10.68 19.41
N ILE A 293 9.12 -10.62 18.35
CA ILE A 293 9.22 -11.66 17.34
C ILE A 293 10.37 -12.60 17.71
N VAL A 294 10.13 -13.91 17.63
CA VAL A 294 11.18 -14.93 17.77
C VAL A 294 11.77 -15.22 16.40
N GLY A 295 13.01 -14.78 16.17
CA GLY A 295 13.73 -14.96 14.91
C GLY A 295 13.63 -13.76 13.96
N GLU A 296 13.86 -14.01 12.66
CA GLU A 296 13.87 -12.96 11.64
C GLU A 296 12.43 -12.47 11.33
N PRO A 297 12.12 -11.17 11.45
CA PRO A 297 10.78 -10.63 11.20
C PRO A 297 10.19 -10.98 9.84
N LEU A 298 11.02 -11.06 8.79
CA LEU A 298 10.58 -11.47 7.45
C LEU A 298 10.14 -12.93 7.38
N ARG A 299 10.54 -13.79 8.32
CA ARG A 299 10.12 -15.21 8.37
C ARG A 299 8.92 -15.45 9.26
N ASP A 300 8.53 -14.47 10.08
CA ASP A 300 7.29 -14.55 10.82
C ASP A 300 6.09 -14.22 9.90
N PRO A 301 5.14 -15.16 9.71
CA PRO A 301 4.04 -14.99 8.77
C PRO A 301 2.87 -14.17 9.34
N ASN A 302 2.94 -13.70 10.59
CA ASN A 302 1.77 -13.25 11.36
C ASN A 302 1.53 -11.74 11.27
N ARG A 303 1.94 -11.12 10.16
CA ARG A 303 1.38 -9.83 9.75
C ARG A 303 -0.02 -10.07 9.19
N HIS A 304 -1.02 -9.43 9.79
CA HIS A 304 -2.41 -9.55 9.37
C HIS A 304 -2.87 -8.25 8.75
N THR A 305 -3.62 -8.32 7.65
CA THR A 305 -4.27 -7.17 7.03
C THR A 305 -5.41 -6.69 7.92
N ARG A 306 -5.50 -5.37 8.10
CA ARG A 306 -6.47 -4.67 8.94
C ARG A 306 -7.00 -3.46 8.19
N ALA A 307 -8.18 -2.98 8.58
CA ALA A 307 -8.75 -1.77 8.02
C ALA A 307 -9.46 -0.94 9.10
N GLN A 308 -9.38 0.38 8.98
CA GLN A 308 -10.14 1.31 9.83
C GLN A 308 -10.50 2.60 9.09
N PRO A 309 -11.65 3.24 9.41
CA PRO A 309 -12.02 4.51 8.81
C PRO A 309 -11.03 5.61 9.19
N ILE A 310 -10.73 6.50 8.24
CA ILE A 310 -9.94 7.69 8.46
C ILE A 310 -10.85 8.78 9.01
N ARG A 311 -10.43 9.41 10.12
CA ARG A 311 -11.08 10.63 10.61
C ARG A 311 -10.39 11.83 9.98
N TRP A 312 -11.13 12.90 9.78
CA TRP A 312 -10.60 14.14 9.22
C TRP A 312 -10.67 15.25 10.26
N ARG A 313 -9.53 15.89 10.52
CA ARG A 313 -9.45 17.04 11.41
C ARG A 313 -10.04 18.27 10.71
N ALA A 314 -10.38 19.30 11.50
CA ALA A 314 -10.92 20.56 10.98
C ALA A 314 -9.96 21.29 10.01
N ASP A 315 -8.66 21.05 10.10
CA ASP A 315 -7.63 21.60 9.21
C ASP A 315 -7.43 20.80 7.91
N GLY A 316 -8.25 19.76 7.69
CA GLY A 316 -8.22 18.91 6.51
C GLY A 316 -7.14 17.83 6.52
N MET A 317 -6.35 17.70 7.59
CA MET A 317 -5.39 16.59 7.74
C MET A 317 -6.07 15.32 8.25
N PRO A 318 -5.56 14.13 7.87
CA PRO A 318 -6.09 12.88 8.39
C PRO A 318 -5.70 12.69 9.85
N ASP A 319 -6.61 12.10 10.61
CA ASP A 319 -6.39 11.49 11.91
C ASP A 319 -6.64 9.99 11.77
N PHE A 320 -5.56 9.23 11.73
CA PHE A 320 -5.63 7.77 11.65
C PHE A 320 -5.96 7.13 13.00
N GLY A 321 -5.88 7.87 14.11
CA GLY A 321 -6.07 7.35 15.46
C GLY A 321 -5.04 6.28 15.84
N GLU A 322 -5.44 5.38 16.75
CA GLU A 322 -4.67 4.18 17.07
C GLU A 322 -5.09 3.00 16.19
N PRO A 323 -4.20 2.02 15.94
CA PRO A 323 -4.62 0.76 15.34
C PRO A 323 -5.66 0.09 16.25
N VAL A 324 -6.89 -0.11 15.75
CA VAL A 324 -8.02 -0.63 16.54
C VAL A 324 -7.73 -2.01 17.14
N ALA A 325 -8.33 -2.37 18.27
CA ALA A 325 -8.14 -3.69 18.88
C ALA A 325 -8.75 -4.82 18.02
N ASP A 326 -8.28 -6.05 18.24
CA ASP A 326 -8.99 -7.23 17.74
C ASP A 326 -10.33 -7.39 18.51
N PRO A 327 -11.35 -8.04 17.91
CA PRO A 327 -12.70 -8.20 18.48
C PRO A 327 -12.76 -8.97 19.80
#